data_AF-A0A505HCZ7-F1
#
_entry.id   AF-A0A505HCZ7-F1
#
_cell.length_a   1.000
_cell.length_b   1.000
_cell.length_c   1.000
_cell.angle_alpha   90.00
_cell.angle_beta   90.00
_cell.angle_gamma   90.00
#
_symmetry.space_group_name_H-M   'P 1'
#
loop_
_entity.id
_entity.type
_entity.pdbx_description
1 polymer ?
#
loop_
_entity_poly.entity_id
_entity_poly.type
_entity_poly.pdbx_seq_one_letter_code
_entity_poly.pdbx_strand_id
1 'polypeptide(L)'
;MDAGRVWRLYRRGELAGEIDEQTHDFPWTYGRFRPLPAFEPLRPLFVARNAALDAADDEAMIRIDDEIRVALTITDPDGHQVAEFLLSIEGDEAGAYGSAHE
;
A
#
# COMPACT_ATOMS: atom_id res chain seq x y z
N MET A 1 -15.54 -18.33 -10.32
CA MET A 1 -15.01 -16.98 -10.57
C MET A 1 -14.23 -16.67 -9.31
N ASP A 2 -12.93 -16.90 -9.32
CA ASP A 2 -12.09 -16.45 -8.22
C ASP A 2 -12.23 -14.93 -8.20
N ALA A 3 -12.96 -14.41 -7.22
CA ALA A 3 -12.92 -13.00 -6.93
C ALA A 3 -11.44 -12.71 -6.63
N GLY A 4 -10.74 -12.08 -7.56
CA GLY A 4 -9.33 -11.76 -7.39
C GLY A 4 -9.14 -11.09 -6.04
N ARG A 5 -8.14 -11.53 -5.28
CA ARG A 5 -7.81 -10.95 -3.98
C ARG A 5 -7.26 -9.55 -4.22
N VAL A 6 -8.16 -8.58 -4.33
CA VAL A 6 -7.82 -7.20 -4.66
C VAL A 6 -7.84 -6.36 -3.40
N TRP A 7 -6.68 -5.87 -3.01
CA TRP A 7 -6.56 -4.88 -1.96
C TRP A 7 -6.91 -3.51 -2.52
N ARG A 8 -7.65 -2.71 -1.75
CA ARG A 8 -8.13 -1.41 -2.20
C ARG A 8 -7.54 -0.30 -1.34
N LEU A 9 -7.00 0.71 -2.01
CA LEU A 9 -6.36 1.86 -1.43
C LEU A 9 -7.31 3.05 -1.54
N TYR A 10 -7.60 3.70 -0.43
CA TYR A 10 -8.51 4.84 -0.38
C TYR A 10 -7.80 6.06 0.18
N ARG A 11 -7.92 7.19 -0.53
CA ARG A 11 -7.42 8.49 -0.10
C ARG A 11 -8.62 9.35 0.25
N ARG A 12 -8.80 9.67 1.54
CA ARG A 12 -9.96 10.45 2.04
C ARG A 12 -11.32 9.91 1.57
N GLY A 13 -11.46 8.59 1.43
CA GLY A 13 -12.68 7.92 0.96
C GLY A 13 -12.80 7.77 -0.56
N GLU A 14 -11.86 8.29 -1.35
CA GLU A 14 -11.81 8.09 -2.80
C GLU A 14 -10.84 6.96 -3.14
N LEU A 15 -11.22 6.06 -4.06
CA LEU A 15 -10.37 4.95 -4.48
C LEU A 15 -9.11 5.48 -5.19
N ALA A 16 -7.97 5.32 -4.54
CA ALA A 16 -6.65 5.74 -4.99
C ALA A 16 -5.95 4.65 -5.81
N GLY A 17 -6.24 3.38 -5.56
CA GLY A 17 -5.67 2.31 -6.37
C GLY A 17 -6.09 0.93 -5.90
N GLU A 18 -5.67 -0.06 -6.66
CA GLU A 18 -5.98 -1.46 -6.41
C GLU A 18 -4.70 -2.29 -6.52
N ILE A 19 -4.51 -3.27 -5.64
CA ILE A 19 -3.41 -4.22 -5.71
C ILE A 19 -4.01 -5.59 -5.97
N ASP A 20 -3.73 -6.12 -7.16
CA ASP A 20 -4.10 -7.47 -7.56
C ASP A 20 -3.09 -8.43 -6.91
N GLU A 21 -3.48 -9.09 -5.82
CA GLU A 21 -2.62 -10.06 -5.14
C GLU A 21 -2.28 -11.21 -6.10
N GLN A 22 -0.98 -11.36 -6.39
CA GLN A 22 -0.48 -12.45 -7.23
C GLN A 22 0.26 -13.49 -6.40
N THR A 23 0.94 -13.07 -5.34
CA THR A 23 1.77 -13.94 -4.50
C THR A 23 1.71 -13.46 -3.06
N HIS A 24 1.54 -14.39 -2.13
CA HIS A 24 1.61 -14.11 -0.71
C HIS A 24 2.82 -14.85 -0.14
N ASP A 25 3.83 -14.09 0.28
CA ASP A 25 5.04 -14.59 0.91
C ASP A 25 5.07 -14.08 2.34
N PHE A 26 4.43 -14.84 3.24
CA PHE A 26 4.18 -14.41 4.61
C PHE A 26 5.47 -13.87 5.27
N PRO A 27 5.47 -12.63 5.79
CA PRO A 27 4.27 -11.83 6.11
C PRO A 27 3.85 -10.78 5.05
N TRP A 28 4.46 -10.77 3.87
CA TRP A 28 4.21 -9.80 2.81
C TRP A 28 3.33 -10.36 1.70
N THR A 29 2.42 -9.54 1.19
CA THR A 29 1.68 -9.80 -0.04
C THR A 29 2.29 -9.00 -1.18
N TYR A 30 2.58 -9.67 -2.29
CA TYR A 30 3.06 -9.06 -3.52
C TYR A 30 2.02 -9.17 -4.63
N GLY A 31 1.87 -8.09 -5.36
CA GLY A 31 0.83 -7.98 -6.37
C GLY A 31 1.09 -6.90 -7.39
N ARG A 32 0.17 -6.83 -8.34
CA ARG A 32 0.20 -5.82 -9.39
C ARG A 32 -0.59 -4.59 -8.93
N PHE A 33 0.07 -3.45 -8.83
CA PHE A 33 -0.55 -2.20 -8.44
C PHE A 33 -1.13 -1.46 -9.64
N ARG A 34 -2.42 -1.15 -9.56
CA ARG A 34 -3.16 -0.33 -10.52
C ARG A 34 -3.42 1.03 -9.89
N PRO A 35 -2.60 2.06 -10.16
CA PRO A 35 -2.85 3.41 -9.67
C PRO A 35 -4.09 4.02 -10.34
N LEU A 36 -4.86 4.77 -9.55
CA LEU A 36 -5.97 5.61 -10.01
C LEU A 36 -5.62 7.09 -9.82
N PRO A 37 -6.41 8.04 -10.39
CA PRO A 37 -6.11 9.47 -10.31
C PRO A 37 -5.94 10.01 -8.88
N ALA A 38 -6.63 9.43 -7.89
CA ALA A 38 -6.50 9.83 -6.49
C ALA A 38 -5.17 9.42 -5.84
N PHE A 39 -4.35 8.56 -6.49
CA PHE A 39 -2.99 8.21 -6.05
C PHE A 39 -1.91 9.16 -6.56
N GLU A 40 -2.14 9.91 -7.64
CA GLU A 40 -1.19 10.93 -8.14
C GLU A 40 -0.57 11.82 -7.04
N PRO A 41 -1.34 12.38 -6.08
CA PRO A 41 -0.76 13.16 -4.99
C PRO A 41 0.04 12.36 -3.96
N LEU A 42 -0.19 11.04 -3.86
CA LEU A 42 0.54 10.15 -2.95
C LEU A 42 1.81 9.59 -3.58
N ARG A 43 1.87 9.48 -4.91
CA ARG A 43 3.04 9.02 -5.67
C ARG A 43 4.39 9.60 -5.18
N PRO A 44 4.55 10.91 -4.92
CA PRO A 44 5.82 11.44 -4.40
C PRO A 44 6.19 10.91 -3.00
N LEU A 45 5.22 10.56 -2.15
CA LEU A 45 5.50 9.95 -0.85
C LEU A 45 6.12 8.57 -1.01
N PHE A 46 5.60 7.75 -1.92
CA PHE A 46 6.18 6.42 -2.21
C PHE A 46 7.57 6.52 -2.84
N VAL A 47 7.79 7.49 -3.72
CA VAL A 47 9.13 7.76 -4.27
C VAL A 47 10.10 8.17 -3.16
N ALA A 48 9.68 9.04 -2.23
CA ALA A 48 10.50 9.43 -1.09
C ALA A 48 10.78 8.25 -0.15
N ARG A 49 9.79 7.37 0.06
CA ARG A 49 9.95 6.15 0.87
C ARG A 49 10.97 5.20 0.27
N ASN A 50 10.91 4.95 -1.03
CA ASN A 50 11.88 4.11 -1.73
C ASN A 50 13.28 4.74 -1.72
N ALA A 51 13.39 6.06 -1.83
CA ALA A 51 14.66 6.76 -1.68
C ALA A 51 15.24 6.66 -0.25
N ALA A 52 14.39 6.71 0.78
CA ALA A 52 14.80 6.50 2.16
C ALA A 52 15.26 5.04 2.40
N LEU A 53 14.59 4.06 1.78
CA LEU A 53 15.00 2.65 1.80
C LEU A 53 16.37 2.45 1.14
N ASP A 54 16.61 3.07 -0.02
CA ASP A 54 17.91 3.02 -0.71
C ASP A 54 19.02 3.68 0.12
N ALA A 55 18.69 4.77 0.83
CA ALA A 55 19.60 5.45 1.75
C ALA A 55 19.79 4.73 3.11
N ALA A 56 19.06 3.64 3.38
CA ALA A 56 18.97 2.98 4.68
C ALA A 56 18.63 3.95 5.83
N ASP A 57 17.76 4.93 5.56
CA ASP A 57 17.31 5.95 6.51
C ASP A 57 16.00 5.51 7.18
N ASP A 58 16.13 4.75 8.26
CA ASP A 58 14.99 4.21 9.00
C ASP A 58 14.06 5.30 9.56
N GLU A 59 14.60 6.43 10.03
CA GLU A 59 13.78 7.54 10.54
C GLU A 59 12.91 8.16 9.44
N ALA A 60 13.49 8.40 8.26
CA ALA A 60 12.74 8.91 7.12
C ALA A 60 11.68 7.92 6.66
N MET A 61 11.99 6.61 6.62
CA MET A 61 11.02 5.57 6.29
C MET A 61 9.83 5.57 7.25
N ILE A 62 10.10 5.55 8.56
CA ILE A 62 9.05 5.55 9.60
C ILE A 62 8.15 6.78 9.47
N ARG A 63 8.75 7.97 9.26
CA ARG A 63 8.01 9.21 9.11
C ARG A 63 7.12 9.20 7.86
N ILE A 64 7.63 8.71 6.74
CA ILE A 64 6.87 8.65 5.49
C ILE A 64 5.76 7.60 5.58
N ASP A 65 6.01 6.45 6.21
CA ASP A 65 4.99 5.43 6.47
C ASP A 65 3.86 5.97 7.36
N ASP A 66 4.16 6.78 8.38
CA ASP A 66 3.15 7.46 9.20
C ASP A 66 2.30 8.44 8.38
N GLU A 67 2.94 9.30 7.57
CA GLU A 67 2.25 10.24 6.68
C GLU A 67 1.34 9.52 5.67
N ILE A 68 1.81 8.39 5.13
CA ILE A 68 1.00 7.53 4.25
C ILE A 68 -0.22 7.01 5.01
N ARG A 69 -0.05 6.45 6.21
CA ARG A 69 -1.17 5.91 7.02
C ARG A 69 -2.20 6.97 7.40
N VAL A 70 -1.78 8.22 7.61
CA VAL A 70 -2.69 9.34 7.88
C VAL A 70 -3.44 9.78 6.62
N ALA A 71 -2.79 9.74 5.45
CA ALA A 71 -3.37 10.21 4.19
C ALA A 71 -4.20 9.15 3.45
N LEU A 72 -3.92 7.87 3.70
CA LEU A 72 -4.43 6.71 2.97
C LEU A 72 -4.92 5.64 3.95
N THR A 73 -6.04 5.02 3.62
CA THR A 73 -6.50 3.77 4.24
C THR A 73 -6.43 2.64 3.25
N ILE A 74 -6.19 1.43 3.73
CA ILE A 74 -6.21 0.21 2.90
C ILE A 74 -7.29 -0.75 3.40
N THR A 75 -7.87 -1.47 2.46
CA THR A 75 -8.85 -2.53 2.71
C THR A 75 -8.33 -3.81 2.10
N ASP A 76 -8.42 -4.88 2.88
CA ASP A 76 -8.07 -6.24 2.46
C ASP A 76 -9.05 -6.75 1.38
N PRO A 77 -8.77 -7.90 0.73
CA PRO A 77 -9.65 -8.43 -0.31
C PRO A 77 -11.04 -8.86 0.20
N ASP A 78 -11.17 -9.13 1.50
CA ASP A 78 -12.41 -9.49 2.17
C ASP A 78 -13.28 -8.26 2.53
N GLY A 79 -12.72 -7.04 2.39
CA GLY A 79 -13.41 -5.78 2.64
C GLY A 79 -13.18 -5.20 4.04
N HIS A 80 -12.24 -5.75 4.80
CA HIS A 80 -11.88 -5.28 6.13
C HIS A 80 -10.81 -4.18 6.05
N GLN A 81 -11.00 -3.12 6.84
CA GLN A 81 -10.03 -2.05 6.91
C GLN A 81 -8.82 -2.49 7.72
N VAL A 82 -7.63 -2.32 7.15
CA VAL A 82 -6.38 -2.63 7.84
C VAL A 82 -5.86 -1.36 8.51
N ALA A 83 -5.82 -1.38 9.85
CA ALA A 83 -5.41 -0.23 10.65
C ALA A 83 -3.90 0.00 10.60
N GLU A 84 -3.11 -1.08 10.67
CA GLU A 84 -1.66 -1.04 10.62
C GLU A 84 -1.16 -1.76 9.37
N PHE A 85 -0.58 -1.00 8.44
CA PHE A 85 -0.06 -1.54 7.20
C PHE A 85 1.29 -0.90 6.83
N LEU A 86 2.08 -1.61 6.05
CA LEU A 86 3.24 -1.09 5.34
C LEU A 86 2.99 -1.30 3.86
N LEU A 87 3.32 -0.29 3.06
CA LEU A 87 3.08 -0.33 1.63
C LEU A 87 4.33 0.10 0.87
N SER A 88 4.85 -0.80 0.05
CA SER A 88 5.93 -0.56 -0.90
C SER A 88 5.33 -0.56 -2.30
N ILE A 89 5.57 0.48 -3.09
CA ILE A 89 5.12 0.57 -4.47
C ILE A 89 6.30 0.94 -5.34
N GLU A 90 6.60 0.13 -6.35
CA GLU A 90 7.63 0.38 -7.34
C GLU A 90 7.05 0.16 -8.75
N GLY A 91 6.79 1.26 -9.45
CA GLY A 91 6.16 1.22 -10.77
C GLY A 91 4.75 0.62 -10.72
N ASP A 92 4.61 -0.59 -11.25
CA ASP A 92 3.37 -1.37 -11.34
C ASP A 92 3.36 -2.57 -10.36
N GLU A 93 4.39 -2.68 -9.52
CA GLU A 93 4.52 -3.71 -8.50
C GLU A 93 4.24 -3.10 -7.12
N ALA A 94 3.50 -3.82 -6.28
CA ALA A 94 3.30 -3.45 -4.88
C ALA A 94 3.52 -4.62 -3.94
N GLY A 95 4.12 -4.28 -2.80
CA GLY A 95 4.18 -5.11 -1.60
C GLY A 95 3.32 -4.48 -0.51
N ALA A 96 2.30 -5.19 -0.05
CA ALA A 96 1.49 -4.80 1.10
C ALA A 96 1.78 -5.75 2.26
N TYR A 97 2.00 -5.18 3.44
CA TYR A 97 2.02 -5.90 4.72
C TYR A 97 0.93 -5.29 5.59
N GLY A 98 0.16 -6.12 6.28
CA GLY A 98 -0.83 -5.63 7.22
C GLY A 98 -1.48 -6.76 7.99
N SER A 99 -1.75 -6.54 9.27
CA SER A 99 -2.58 -7.41 10.09
C SER A 99 -4.03 -6.94 9.95
N ALA A 100 -4.86 -7.70 9.24
CA ALA A 100 -6.31 -7.55 9.38
C ALA A 100 -6.65 -7.87 10.86
N HIS A 101 -7.26 -6.91 11.57
CA HIS A 101 -7.75 -7.20 12.91
C HIS A 101 -9.00 -8.06 12.76
N GLU A 102 -8.98 -9.26 13.35
CA GLU A 102 -10.12 -10.19 13.41
C GLU A 102 -11.33 -9.61 14.15
#